data_AF-A0A7Y9LTY7-F1
#
_entry.id   AF-A0A7Y9LTY7-F1
#
_cell.length_a   1.000
_cell.length_b   1.000
_cell.length_c   1.000
_cell.angle_alpha   90.00
_cell.angle_beta   90.00
_cell.angle_gamma   90.00
#
_symmetry.space_group_name_H-M   'P 1'
#
loop_
_entity.id
_entity.type
_entity.pdbx_description
1 polymer ?
#
loop_
_entity_poly.entity_id
_entity_poly.type
_entity_poly.pdbx_seq_one_letter_code
_entity_poly.pdbx_strand_id
1 'polypeptide(L)'
;MKNYLSLTDLNAALAVRDLSDPAAGEHALQKLLNDVVQALETRWRVPSETHRLNPLVATRDNYDRLGYSPGAVTRDSRYSRHVSPTVMLRSHTSAGIPALLDSLRAVEDRYDTLHVLPGLVYRRDAVDRHHVGTPHQVDLWRVKSRGLLGLAELEELMALVAEAVLPGCKWRATPTQHPYTSHGHQLDVLVGGEWLELAECGLIATPILRAAGLEPRRWGGLAMGMGLDRALMLRKGIDDIRLLRSADPRVQSQMLDLQPWRAVSLMPPMRRDLSLVCDSAADVETLGDAARSALGDSAEVLASLEVLANTPLAELPAAAATRLGMVDGQANVLLRLTLQALDRTLTVAEANSLRDRVYLALHEGPVKELIAG
;
A
#
# COMPACT_ATOMS: atom_id res chain seq x y z
N MET A 1 12.06 -20.32 3.37
CA MET A 1 10.76 -20.94 3.03
C MET A 1 9.76 -19.82 2.76
N LYS A 2 8.88 -19.91 1.74
CA LYS A 2 7.82 -18.90 1.58
C LYS A 2 6.83 -19.04 2.74
N ASN A 3 6.71 -18.00 3.58
CA ASN A 3 5.69 -17.95 4.62
C ASN A 3 4.34 -17.59 3.99
N TYR A 4 3.48 -18.59 3.82
CA TYR A 4 2.10 -18.40 3.39
C TYR A 4 1.26 -17.87 4.56
N LEU A 5 0.23 -17.08 4.24
CA LEU A 5 -0.70 -16.57 5.24
C LEU A 5 -1.44 -17.71 5.94
N SER A 6 -1.59 -17.60 7.25
CA SER A 6 -2.54 -18.43 7.99
C SER A 6 -3.98 -18.08 7.62
N LEU A 7 -4.95 -18.97 7.89
CA LEU A 7 -6.37 -18.67 7.69
C LEU A 7 -6.82 -17.46 8.53
N THR A 8 -6.28 -17.32 9.74
CA THR A 8 -6.56 -16.18 10.62
C THR A 8 -6.06 -14.87 10.00
N ASP A 9 -4.81 -14.84 9.52
CA ASP A 9 -4.24 -13.64 8.89
C ASP A 9 -4.97 -13.29 7.59
N LEU A 10 -5.38 -14.29 6.82
CA LEU A 10 -6.15 -14.09 5.59
C LEU A 10 -7.52 -13.49 5.90
N ASN A 11 -8.26 -14.04 6.87
CA ASN A 11 -9.56 -13.52 7.27
C ASN A 11 -9.45 -12.09 7.81
N ALA A 12 -8.45 -11.81 8.64
CA ALA A 12 -8.19 -10.46 9.13
C ALA A 12 -7.89 -9.48 7.99
N ALA A 13 -7.10 -9.88 7.00
CA ALA A 13 -6.81 -9.06 5.83
C ALA A 13 -8.09 -8.76 5.01
N LEU A 14 -8.92 -9.78 4.76
CA LEU A 14 -10.14 -9.63 3.97
C LEU A 14 -11.27 -8.89 4.71
N ALA A 15 -11.20 -8.78 6.03
CA ALA A 15 -12.19 -8.05 6.84
C ALA A 15 -11.98 -6.52 6.82
N VAL A 16 -10.86 -6.02 6.28
CA VAL A 16 -10.58 -4.59 6.22
C VAL A 16 -11.59 -3.89 5.30
N ARG A 17 -12.27 -2.86 5.82
CA ARG A 17 -13.20 -2.02 5.06
C ARG A 17 -12.49 -1.37 3.86
N ASP A 18 -13.02 -1.52 2.66
CA ASP A 18 -12.55 -0.78 1.48
C ASP A 18 -13.19 0.62 1.47
N LEU A 19 -12.42 1.65 1.80
CA LEU A 19 -12.90 3.04 1.84
C LEU A 19 -13.23 3.59 0.44
N SER A 20 -12.72 2.96 -0.62
CA SER A 20 -13.02 3.35 -1.99
C SER A 20 -14.38 2.84 -2.45
N ASP A 21 -14.99 1.89 -1.73
CA ASP A 21 -16.26 1.26 -2.10
C ASP A 21 -17.46 1.93 -1.42
N PRO A 22 -18.35 2.60 -2.18
CA PRO A 22 -19.59 3.16 -1.62
C PRO A 22 -20.48 2.12 -0.93
N ALA A 23 -20.44 0.86 -1.35
CA ALA A 23 -21.19 -0.22 -0.70
C ALA A 23 -20.67 -0.53 0.72
N ALA A 24 -19.42 -0.17 1.02
CA ALA A 24 -18.83 -0.28 2.34
C ALA A 24 -19.05 0.98 3.20
N GLY A 25 -19.90 1.92 2.76
CA GLY A 25 -20.25 3.16 3.45
C GLY A 25 -19.49 4.39 2.93
N GLU A 26 -20.05 5.58 3.14
CA GLU A 26 -19.49 6.85 2.62
C GLU A 26 -18.09 7.15 3.17
N HIS A 27 -17.24 7.71 2.30
CA HIS A 27 -15.92 8.21 2.65
C HIS A 27 -15.40 9.24 1.62
N ALA A 28 -14.59 10.20 2.06
CA ALA A 28 -14.00 11.27 1.23
C ALA A 28 -13.13 10.73 0.09
N LEU A 29 -12.52 9.56 0.28
CA LEU A 29 -11.72 8.86 -0.73
C LEU A 29 -12.53 8.57 -2.00
N GLN A 30 -13.83 8.31 -1.87
CA GLN A 30 -14.73 8.11 -3.01
C GLN A 30 -14.93 9.41 -3.79
N LYS A 31 -15.09 10.55 -3.08
CA LYS A 31 -15.24 11.85 -3.73
C LYS A 31 -13.97 12.26 -4.47
N LEU A 32 -12.81 12.05 -3.87
CA LEU A 32 -11.51 12.29 -4.52
C LEU A 32 -11.38 11.47 -5.81
N LEU A 33 -11.66 10.17 -5.76
CA LEU A 33 -11.61 9.31 -6.93
C LEU A 33 -12.61 9.76 -8.00
N ASN A 34 -13.82 10.13 -7.61
CA ASN A 34 -14.84 10.63 -8.53
C ASN A 34 -14.40 11.93 -9.22
N ASP A 35 -13.81 12.88 -8.50
CA ASP A 35 -13.29 14.13 -9.10
C ASP A 35 -12.23 13.84 -10.17
N VAL A 36 -11.30 12.90 -9.88
CA VAL A 36 -10.27 12.46 -10.83
C VAL A 36 -10.90 11.80 -12.06
N VAL A 37 -11.81 10.85 -11.87
CA VAL A 37 -12.46 10.13 -12.98
C VAL A 37 -13.27 11.08 -13.85
N GLN A 38 -14.07 11.96 -13.24
CA GLN A 38 -14.89 12.94 -13.96
C GLN A 38 -14.04 13.93 -14.75
N ALA A 39 -12.89 14.38 -14.22
CA ALA A 39 -11.97 15.24 -14.95
C ALA A 39 -11.45 14.56 -16.23
N LEU A 40 -11.06 13.28 -16.13
CA LEU A 40 -10.58 12.50 -17.26
C LEU A 40 -11.69 12.21 -18.29
N GLU A 41 -12.86 11.74 -17.85
CA GLU A 41 -14.02 11.47 -18.70
C GLU A 41 -14.44 12.72 -19.49
N THR A 42 -14.54 13.86 -18.79
CA THR A 42 -14.96 15.13 -19.40
C THR A 42 -13.94 15.61 -20.43
N ARG A 43 -12.64 15.56 -20.08
CA ARG A 43 -11.59 16.06 -20.96
C ARG A 43 -11.44 15.20 -22.22
N TRP A 44 -11.57 13.89 -22.08
CA TRP A 44 -11.37 12.94 -23.18
C TRP A 44 -12.64 12.56 -23.93
N ARG A 45 -13.82 12.85 -23.36
CA ARG A 45 -15.13 12.47 -23.89
C ARG A 45 -15.24 10.96 -24.11
N VAL A 46 -14.79 10.20 -23.12
CA VAL A 46 -14.85 8.73 -23.11
C VAL A 46 -15.66 8.26 -21.90
N PRO A 47 -16.38 7.14 -22.00
CA PRO A 47 -16.98 6.54 -20.82
C PRO A 47 -15.90 5.98 -19.89
N SER A 48 -16.20 5.91 -18.60
CA SER A 48 -15.46 5.09 -17.65
C SER A 48 -16.22 3.85 -17.21
N GLU A 49 -15.47 2.82 -16.83
CA GLU A 49 -15.99 1.61 -16.21
C GLU A 49 -15.20 1.31 -14.95
N THR A 50 -15.89 1.15 -13.82
CA THR A 50 -15.25 0.80 -12.54
C THR A 50 -15.28 -0.71 -12.30
N HIS A 51 -14.11 -1.30 -12.04
CA HIS A 51 -13.93 -2.73 -11.83
C HIS A 51 -13.50 -3.01 -10.38
N ARG A 52 -14.40 -3.59 -9.58
CA ARG A 52 -14.09 -4.04 -8.21
C ARG A 52 -13.85 -5.53 -8.20
N LEU A 53 -12.58 -5.91 -8.31
CA LEU A 53 -12.17 -7.32 -8.38
C LEU A 53 -11.85 -7.88 -6.99
N ASN A 54 -11.99 -9.19 -6.84
CA ASN A 54 -11.56 -9.91 -5.64
C ASN A 54 -10.06 -9.64 -5.38
N PRO A 55 -9.66 -9.32 -4.12
CA PRO A 55 -8.26 -9.10 -3.80
C PRO A 55 -7.39 -10.36 -3.89
N LEU A 56 -7.97 -11.56 -3.85
CA LEU A 56 -7.27 -12.81 -4.12
C LEU A 56 -7.09 -12.99 -5.62
N VAL A 57 -5.84 -12.92 -6.05
CA VAL A 57 -5.44 -12.99 -7.46
C VAL A 57 -4.42 -14.09 -7.67
N ALA A 58 -4.34 -14.58 -8.92
CA ALA A 58 -3.26 -15.48 -9.28
C ALA A 58 -1.93 -14.70 -9.25
N THR A 59 -0.88 -15.29 -8.68
CA THR A 59 0.47 -14.70 -8.64
C THR A 59 0.96 -14.30 -10.05
N ARG A 60 0.54 -15.06 -11.07
CA ARG A 60 0.84 -14.77 -12.48
C ARG A 60 0.20 -13.47 -12.98
N ASP A 61 -1.02 -13.16 -12.55
CA ASP A 61 -1.73 -11.95 -13.01
C ASP A 61 -1.19 -10.72 -12.26
N ASN A 62 -0.78 -10.89 -10.99
CA ASN A 62 -0.12 -9.84 -10.22
C ASN A 62 1.28 -9.51 -10.74
N TYR A 63 2.01 -10.45 -11.34
CA TYR A 63 3.42 -10.22 -11.72
C TYR A 63 3.75 -10.63 -13.15
N ASP A 64 3.67 -11.93 -13.46
CA ASP A 64 4.25 -12.47 -14.70
C ASP A 64 3.63 -11.85 -15.96
N ARG A 65 2.30 -11.72 -15.98
CA ARG A 65 1.54 -11.14 -17.11
C ARG A 65 1.66 -9.62 -17.21
N LEU A 66 2.21 -8.98 -16.18
CA LEU A 66 2.58 -7.58 -16.16
C LEU A 66 4.07 -7.37 -16.45
N GLY A 67 4.80 -8.43 -16.80
CA GLY A 67 6.20 -8.34 -17.25
C GLY A 67 7.23 -8.25 -16.11
N TYR A 68 6.82 -8.42 -14.84
CA TYR A 68 7.77 -8.43 -13.73
C TYR A 68 8.77 -9.58 -13.86
N SER A 69 10.05 -9.30 -13.63
CA SER A 69 11.10 -10.31 -13.71
C SER A 69 10.99 -11.33 -12.56
N PRO A 70 11.45 -12.59 -12.76
CA PRO A 70 11.37 -13.60 -11.71
C PRO A 70 12.03 -13.21 -10.38
N GLY A 71 13.13 -12.46 -10.45
CA GLY A 71 13.90 -11.96 -9.31
C GLY A 71 13.56 -10.53 -8.87
N ALA A 72 12.46 -9.95 -9.34
CA ALA A 72 12.04 -8.62 -8.90
C ALA A 72 11.75 -8.63 -7.39
N VAL A 73 12.32 -7.65 -6.67
CA VAL A 73 12.19 -7.51 -5.21
C VAL A 73 10.72 -7.43 -4.80
N THR A 74 9.86 -6.80 -5.61
CA THR A 74 8.41 -6.71 -5.36
C THR A 74 7.69 -8.05 -5.29
N ARG A 75 8.30 -9.14 -5.80
CA ARG A 75 7.77 -10.52 -5.72
C ARG A 75 8.21 -11.24 -4.46
N ASP A 76 9.23 -10.72 -3.77
CA ASP A 76 9.77 -11.34 -2.57
C ASP A 76 8.69 -11.38 -1.48
N SER A 77 8.59 -12.52 -0.80
CA SER A 77 7.64 -12.72 0.29
C SER A 77 7.83 -11.74 1.44
N ARG A 78 8.98 -11.07 1.55
CA ARG A 78 9.20 -9.97 2.50
C ARG A 78 8.28 -8.78 2.24
N TYR A 79 7.79 -8.60 1.01
CA TYR A 79 6.92 -7.49 0.62
C TYR A 79 5.52 -7.94 0.19
N SER A 80 5.38 -9.18 -0.28
CA SER A 80 4.13 -9.73 -0.83
C SER A 80 3.49 -10.79 0.08
N ARG A 81 2.14 -10.84 0.10
CA ARG A 81 1.38 -11.73 0.98
C ARG A 81 0.76 -12.90 0.20
N HIS A 82 1.47 -14.03 0.17
CA HIS A 82 1.05 -15.24 -0.55
C HIS A 82 0.11 -16.12 0.30
N VAL A 83 -0.92 -16.68 -0.32
CA VAL A 83 -1.84 -17.66 0.30
C VAL A 83 -1.46 -19.08 -0.11
N SER A 84 -0.94 -19.25 -1.33
CA SER A 84 -0.43 -20.51 -1.86
C SER A 84 0.70 -20.24 -2.87
N PRO A 85 1.33 -21.26 -3.47
CA PRO A 85 2.32 -21.04 -4.53
C PRO A 85 1.80 -20.22 -5.71
N THR A 86 0.48 -20.27 -5.98
CA THR A 86 -0.14 -19.67 -7.18
C THR A 86 -1.17 -18.58 -6.87
N VAL A 87 -1.51 -18.35 -5.61
CA VAL A 87 -2.52 -17.36 -5.18
C VAL A 87 -1.95 -16.43 -4.11
N MET A 88 -2.27 -15.15 -4.21
CA MET A 88 -1.86 -14.12 -3.25
C MET A 88 -2.95 -13.07 -3.07
N LEU A 89 -2.85 -12.30 -1.99
CA LEU A 89 -3.52 -11.00 -1.93
C LEU A 89 -2.79 -10.04 -2.85
N ARG A 90 -3.52 -9.33 -3.72
CA ARG A 90 -2.93 -8.43 -4.72
C ARG A 90 -2.03 -7.38 -4.04
N SER A 91 -0.82 -7.19 -4.57
CA SER A 91 0.09 -6.17 -4.07
C SER A 91 -0.10 -4.82 -4.77
N HIS A 92 -0.85 -4.78 -5.87
CA HIS A 92 -1.27 -3.56 -6.56
C HIS A 92 -2.56 -3.82 -7.34
N THR A 93 -3.33 -2.77 -7.63
CA THR A 93 -4.59 -2.88 -8.40
C THR A 93 -4.37 -3.30 -9.85
N SER A 94 -3.17 -3.10 -10.40
CA SER A 94 -2.82 -3.52 -11.77
C SER A 94 -2.94 -5.03 -11.98
N ALA A 95 -2.99 -5.83 -10.90
CA ALA A 95 -3.25 -7.26 -10.96
C ALA A 95 -4.58 -7.62 -11.65
N GLY A 96 -5.52 -6.67 -11.74
CA GLY A 96 -6.76 -6.82 -12.51
C GLY A 96 -6.64 -6.64 -14.02
N ILE A 97 -5.58 -5.96 -14.47
CA ILE A 97 -5.40 -5.56 -15.87
C ILE A 97 -5.29 -6.75 -16.83
N PRO A 98 -4.57 -7.85 -16.51
CA PRO A 98 -4.48 -8.96 -17.47
C PRO A 98 -5.84 -9.57 -17.82
N ALA A 99 -6.73 -9.74 -16.83
CA ALA A 99 -8.08 -10.23 -17.05
C ALA A 99 -8.95 -9.21 -17.81
N LEU A 100 -8.79 -7.92 -17.49
CA LEU A 100 -9.43 -6.84 -18.24
C LEU A 100 -9.03 -6.88 -19.73
N LEU A 101 -7.74 -6.91 -20.04
CA LEU A 101 -7.27 -6.95 -21.43
C LEU A 101 -7.71 -8.23 -22.17
N ASP A 102 -7.80 -9.37 -21.48
CA ASP A 102 -8.35 -10.60 -22.06
C ASP A 102 -9.81 -10.44 -22.51
N SER A 103 -10.62 -9.72 -21.74
CA SER A 103 -12.03 -9.47 -22.07
C SER A 103 -12.20 -8.65 -23.36
N LEU A 104 -11.19 -7.87 -23.74
CA LEU A 104 -11.23 -7.01 -24.92
C LEU A 104 -10.88 -7.74 -26.23
N ARG A 105 -10.42 -9.00 -26.17
CA ARG A 105 -10.00 -9.77 -27.35
C ARG A 105 -11.09 -9.90 -28.41
N ALA A 106 -12.35 -10.05 -27.98
CA ALA A 106 -13.49 -10.23 -28.86
C ALA A 106 -14.05 -8.91 -29.41
N VAL A 107 -13.50 -7.76 -29.01
CA VAL A 107 -13.96 -6.45 -29.48
C VAL A 107 -13.47 -6.22 -30.91
N GLU A 108 -14.39 -6.19 -31.87
CA GLU A 108 -14.10 -5.96 -33.30
C GLU A 108 -14.27 -4.48 -33.71
N ASP A 109 -15.10 -3.75 -32.97
CA ASP A 109 -15.43 -2.35 -33.22
C ASP A 109 -14.40 -1.35 -32.65
N ARG A 110 -14.69 -0.05 -32.84
CA ARG A 110 -13.97 1.03 -32.17
C ARG A 110 -14.21 0.94 -30.67
N TYR A 111 -13.14 1.10 -29.90
CA TYR A 111 -13.15 1.01 -28.44
C TYR A 111 -12.33 2.16 -27.87
N ASP A 112 -12.84 2.85 -26.86
CA ASP A 112 -12.12 3.90 -26.14
C ASP A 112 -12.80 4.09 -24.79
N THR A 113 -12.22 3.50 -23.75
CA THR A 113 -12.82 3.44 -22.40
C THR A 113 -11.75 3.67 -21.34
N LEU A 114 -12.10 4.45 -20.32
CA LEU A 114 -11.31 4.58 -19.10
C LEU A 114 -11.71 3.49 -18.09
N HIS A 115 -10.82 2.54 -17.84
CA HIS A 115 -11.00 1.54 -16.80
C HIS A 115 -10.46 2.04 -15.47
N VAL A 116 -11.29 1.99 -14.44
CA VAL A 116 -10.98 2.43 -13.07
C VAL A 116 -10.99 1.19 -12.19
N LEU A 117 -9.83 0.79 -11.65
CA LEU A 117 -9.70 -0.39 -10.80
C LEU A 117 -9.29 0.02 -9.39
N PRO A 118 -10.21 0.52 -8.55
CA PRO A 118 -9.88 0.93 -7.20
C PRO A 118 -9.93 -0.26 -6.23
N GLY A 119 -9.18 -0.14 -5.15
CA GLY A 119 -9.43 -0.89 -3.93
C GLY A 119 -8.19 -1.16 -3.11
N LEU A 120 -8.39 -1.96 -2.06
CA LEU A 120 -7.33 -2.38 -1.15
C LEU A 120 -6.24 -3.19 -1.86
N VAL A 121 -4.99 -2.93 -1.49
CA VAL A 121 -3.83 -3.75 -1.85
C VAL A 121 -3.11 -4.17 -0.58
N TYR A 122 -2.33 -5.24 -0.65
CA TYR A 122 -1.78 -5.89 0.55
C TYR A 122 -0.27 -6.02 0.41
N ARG A 123 0.45 -5.30 1.26
CA ARG A 123 1.91 -5.28 1.29
C ARG A 123 2.40 -5.43 2.71
N ARG A 124 3.59 -5.99 2.86
CA ARG A 124 4.38 -5.78 4.07
C ARG A 124 5.16 -4.49 3.85
N ASP A 125 4.88 -3.52 4.70
CA ASP A 125 5.40 -2.16 4.58
C ASP A 125 5.79 -1.67 5.98
N ALA A 126 6.56 -0.58 6.00
CA ALA A 126 6.95 0.10 7.23
C ALA A 126 5.71 0.38 8.11
N VAL A 127 5.95 0.40 9.42
CA VAL A 127 4.94 0.84 10.38
C VAL A 127 5.31 2.25 10.80
N ASP A 128 4.67 3.23 10.17
CA ASP A 128 4.82 4.65 10.48
C ASP A 128 3.53 5.43 10.17
N ARG A 129 3.58 6.76 10.24
CA ARG A 129 2.41 7.64 10.02
C ARG A 129 1.98 7.79 8.56
N HIS A 130 2.77 7.30 7.61
CA HIS A 130 2.51 7.43 6.18
C HIS A 130 2.28 6.08 5.49
N HIS A 131 2.62 4.97 6.16
CA HIS A 131 2.54 3.61 5.62
C HIS A 131 1.60 2.72 6.42
N VAL A 132 0.81 1.93 5.69
CA VAL A 132 -0.05 0.87 6.24
C VAL A 132 0.12 -0.37 5.39
N GLY A 133 -0.07 -1.56 5.98
CA GLY A 133 0.02 -2.82 5.24
C GLY A 133 -1.13 -3.05 4.24
N THR A 134 -2.20 -2.25 4.34
CA THR A 134 -3.41 -2.37 3.50
C THR A 134 -3.87 -1.01 2.93
N PRO A 135 -3.05 -0.34 2.11
CA PRO A 135 -3.45 0.93 1.50
C PRO A 135 -4.45 0.68 0.37
N HIS A 136 -5.15 1.72 -0.06
CA HIS A 136 -5.96 1.73 -1.27
C HIS A 136 -5.13 2.29 -2.43
N GLN A 137 -5.28 1.64 -3.58
CA GLN A 137 -4.78 2.14 -4.84
C GLN A 137 -5.92 2.25 -5.85
N VAL A 138 -5.66 2.96 -6.93
CA VAL A 138 -6.44 2.87 -8.16
C VAL A 138 -5.50 2.70 -9.34
N ASP A 139 -5.86 1.78 -10.24
CA ASP A 139 -5.34 1.78 -11.60
C ASP A 139 -6.34 2.47 -12.53
N LEU A 140 -5.88 3.51 -13.23
CA LEU A 140 -6.60 4.25 -14.25
C LEU A 140 -6.00 3.90 -15.62
N TRP A 141 -6.72 3.10 -16.40
CA TRP A 141 -6.26 2.60 -17.69
C TRP A 141 -7.20 3.03 -18.81
N ARG A 142 -6.79 4.01 -19.62
CA ARG A 142 -7.51 4.34 -20.84
C ARG A 142 -7.05 3.41 -21.95
N VAL A 143 -7.89 2.45 -22.33
CA VAL A 143 -7.60 1.49 -23.38
C VAL A 143 -8.36 1.86 -24.65
N LYS A 144 -7.65 1.92 -25.77
CA LYS A 144 -8.19 2.40 -27.04
C LYS A 144 -7.85 1.46 -28.19
N SER A 145 -8.82 1.21 -29.05
CA SER A 145 -8.65 0.58 -30.35
C SER A 145 -8.76 1.63 -31.46
N ARG A 146 -7.93 1.50 -32.50
CA ARG A 146 -7.88 2.36 -33.69
C ARG A 146 -7.66 3.85 -33.34
N GLY A 147 -6.39 4.22 -33.30
CA GLY A 147 -5.93 5.56 -32.91
C GLY A 147 -5.07 5.44 -31.65
N LEU A 148 -3.78 5.71 -31.79
CA LEU A 148 -2.82 5.54 -30.69
C LEU A 148 -2.82 6.79 -29.81
N LEU A 149 -2.75 6.57 -28.50
CA LEU A 149 -2.45 7.61 -27.52
C LEU A 149 -0.93 7.74 -27.41
N GLY A 150 -0.44 8.96 -27.30
CA GLY A 150 0.98 9.28 -27.26
C GLY A 150 1.38 10.10 -26.03
N LEU A 151 2.55 10.71 -26.11
CA LEU A 151 3.12 11.47 -24.99
C LEU A 151 2.28 12.70 -24.62
N ALA A 152 1.59 13.31 -25.59
CA ALA A 152 0.71 14.45 -25.32
C ALA A 152 -0.48 14.05 -24.43
N GLU A 153 -1.12 12.91 -24.70
CA GLU A 153 -2.21 12.42 -23.83
C GLU A 153 -1.70 11.91 -22.48
N LEU A 154 -0.47 11.40 -22.41
CA LEU A 154 0.17 11.04 -21.14
C LEU A 154 0.47 12.27 -20.27
N GLU A 155 0.99 13.34 -20.87
CA GLU A 155 1.21 14.63 -20.18
C GLU A 155 -0.11 15.23 -19.68
N GLU A 156 -1.16 15.15 -20.50
CA GLU A 156 -2.50 15.56 -20.12
C GLU A 156 -3.08 14.73 -18.96
N LEU A 157 -2.91 13.41 -18.97
CA LEU A 157 -3.29 12.54 -17.85
C LEU A 157 -2.63 13.01 -16.54
N MET A 158 -1.32 13.27 -16.57
CA MET A 158 -0.59 13.74 -15.38
C MET A 158 -1.11 15.09 -14.88
N ALA A 159 -1.31 16.06 -15.79
CA ALA A 159 -1.81 17.38 -15.44
C ALA A 159 -3.22 17.33 -14.83
N LEU A 160 -4.12 16.56 -15.41
CA LEU A 160 -5.50 16.42 -14.92
C LEU A 160 -5.56 15.75 -13.56
N VAL A 161 -4.77 14.69 -13.34
CA VAL A 161 -4.74 13.98 -12.07
C VAL A 161 -4.15 14.86 -10.97
N ALA A 162 -3.05 15.57 -11.25
CA ALA A 162 -2.46 16.52 -10.31
C ALA A 162 -3.45 17.62 -9.91
N GLU A 163 -4.14 18.23 -10.89
CA GLU A 163 -5.11 19.29 -10.63
C GLU A 163 -6.36 18.79 -9.90
N ALA A 164 -6.87 17.59 -10.23
CA ALA A 164 -8.04 17.02 -9.57
C ALA A 164 -7.73 16.61 -8.11
N VAL A 165 -6.54 16.03 -7.85
CA VAL A 165 -6.14 15.65 -6.49
C VAL A 165 -5.79 16.88 -5.65
N LEU A 166 -5.00 17.80 -6.20
CA LEU A 166 -4.50 18.98 -5.48
C LEU A 166 -4.59 20.22 -6.39
N PRO A 167 -5.77 20.88 -6.44
CA PRO A 167 -6.01 22.05 -7.28
C PRO A 167 -4.99 23.16 -7.08
N GLY A 168 -4.45 23.69 -8.18
CA GLY A 168 -3.46 24.75 -8.18
C GLY A 168 -2.06 24.32 -7.73
N CYS A 169 -1.79 23.01 -7.59
CA CYS A 169 -0.47 22.53 -7.24
C CYS A 169 0.54 22.74 -8.38
N LYS A 170 1.83 22.79 -8.00
CA LYS A 170 2.91 22.56 -8.97
C LYS A 170 3.16 21.07 -9.02
N TRP A 171 3.33 20.54 -10.23
CA TRP A 171 3.69 19.15 -10.44
C TRP A 171 4.92 19.03 -11.35
N ARG A 172 5.58 17.88 -11.30
CA ARG A 172 6.65 17.50 -12.24
C ARG A 172 6.53 16.03 -12.60
N ALA A 173 7.07 15.68 -13.76
CA ALA A 173 7.20 14.29 -14.21
C ALA A 173 8.66 13.89 -14.27
N THR A 174 9.03 12.79 -13.60
CA THR A 174 10.37 12.22 -13.64
C THR A 174 10.32 10.89 -14.38
N PRO A 175 11.12 10.69 -15.45
CA PRO A 175 11.15 9.40 -16.15
C PRO A 175 11.49 8.24 -15.22
N THR A 176 10.76 7.14 -15.37
CA THR A 176 10.93 5.91 -14.59
C THR A 176 10.63 4.69 -15.46
N GLN A 177 11.07 3.51 -15.04
CA GLN A 177 10.87 2.26 -15.76
C GLN A 177 9.87 1.37 -15.01
N HIS A 178 8.80 0.97 -15.69
CA HIS A 178 7.89 -0.06 -15.20
C HIS A 178 7.81 -1.22 -16.17
N PRO A 179 7.58 -2.46 -15.67
CA PRO A 179 7.51 -3.63 -16.53
C PRO A 179 6.37 -3.63 -17.56
N TYR A 180 5.27 -2.93 -17.27
CA TYR A 180 4.04 -2.93 -18.08
C TYR A 180 3.73 -1.61 -18.79
N THR A 181 4.61 -0.60 -18.68
CA THR A 181 4.48 0.67 -19.43
C THR A 181 5.75 0.99 -20.21
N SER A 182 5.60 1.65 -21.34
CA SER A 182 6.67 2.39 -22.01
C SER A 182 6.54 3.89 -21.71
N HIS A 183 7.65 4.64 -21.75
CA HIS A 183 7.66 6.05 -21.38
C HIS A 183 7.09 6.29 -19.98
N GLY A 184 7.51 5.45 -19.02
CA GLY A 184 7.08 5.55 -17.64
C GLY A 184 7.50 6.88 -17.01
N HIS A 185 6.62 7.47 -16.22
CA HIS A 185 6.85 8.70 -15.47
C HIS A 185 6.26 8.60 -14.07
N GLN A 186 7.05 9.03 -13.10
CA GLN A 186 6.60 9.33 -11.75
C GLN A 186 6.09 10.76 -11.73
N LEU A 187 4.86 10.95 -11.26
CA LEU A 187 4.22 12.23 -11.05
C LEU A 187 4.41 12.67 -9.59
N ASP A 188 5.14 13.76 -9.41
CA ASP A 188 5.32 14.39 -8.09
C ASP A 188 4.53 15.69 -8.02
N VAL A 189 4.02 16.02 -6.83
CA VAL A 189 3.40 17.32 -6.51
C VAL A 189 4.19 18.05 -5.43
N LEU A 190 4.25 19.38 -5.51
CA LEU A 190 4.96 20.22 -4.54
C LEU A 190 4.03 20.60 -3.38
N VAL A 191 4.38 20.16 -2.17
CA VAL A 191 3.66 20.48 -0.94
C VAL A 191 4.65 20.94 0.11
N GLY A 192 4.44 22.11 0.72
CA GLY A 192 5.31 22.62 1.78
C GLY A 192 6.77 22.87 1.36
N GLY A 193 7.06 22.95 0.06
CA GLY A 193 8.42 23.06 -0.47
C GLY A 193 9.09 21.72 -0.79
N GLU A 194 8.42 20.60 -0.55
CA GLU A 194 8.92 19.25 -0.83
C GLU A 194 8.16 18.61 -1.99
N TRP A 195 8.88 17.86 -2.82
CA TRP A 195 8.29 17.09 -3.92
C TRP A 195 7.89 15.72 -3.39
N LEU A 196 6.59 15.42 -3.45
CA LEU A 196 6.01 14.17 -2.97
C LEU A 196 5.41 13.39 -4.13
N GLU A 197 5.75 12.10 -4.21
CA GLU A 197 5.20 11.18 -5.22
C GLU A 197 3.69 11.02 -5.05
N LEU A 198 2.94 11.26 -6.12
CA LEU A 198 1.49 11.09 -6.18
C LEU A 198 1.09 9.82 -6.92
N ALA A 199 1.65 9.60 -8.11
CA ALA A 199 1.28 8.52 -9.00
C ALA A 199 2.42 8.11 -9.93
N GLU A 200 2.30 6.94 -10.54
CA GLU A 200 3.18 6.47 -11.61
C GLU A 200 2.35 6.15 -12.85
N CYS A 201 2.84 6.48 -14.04
CA CYS A 201 2.07 6.33 -15.26
C CYS A 201 2.94 6.08 -16.50
N GLY A 202 2.32 5.71 -17.61
CA GLY A 202 3.00 5.56 -18.89
C GLY A 202 2.06 5.10 -20.01
N LEU A 203 2.61 4.90 -21.20
CA LEU A 203 1.89 4.26 -22.30
C LEU A 203 1.88 2.74 -22.08
N ILE A 204 0.77 2.06 -22.32
CA ILE A 204 0.69 0.60 -22.16
C ILE A 204 1.78 -0.07 -23.00
N ALA A 205 2.59 -0.93 -22.39
CA ALA A 205 3.71 -1.54 -23.09
C ALA A 205 3.24 -2.57 -24.13
N THR A 206 3.86 -2.53 -25.31
CA THR A 206 3.62 -3.46 -26.42
C THR A 206 3.60 -4.94 -26.01
N PRO A 207 4.55 -5.45 -25.18
CA PRO A 207 4.53 -6.85 -24.75
C PRO A 207 3.26 -7.26 -23.98
N ILE A 208 2.68 -6.33 -23.21
CA ILE A 208 1.49 -6.59 -22.39
C ILE A 208 0.26 -6.77 -23.29
N LEU A 209 0.09 -5.90 -24.29
CA LEU A 209 -0.98 -6.02 -25.28
C LEU A 209 -0.88 -7.33 -26.06
N ARG A 210 0.33 -7.68 -26.54
CA ARG A 210 0.57 -8.94 -27.26
C ARG A 210 0.24 -10.17 -26.41
N ALA A 211 0.66 -10.17 -25.15
CA ALA A 211 0.36 -11.27 -24.22
C ALA A 211 -1.15 -11.45 -23.97
N ALA A 212 -1.92 -10.36 -24.07
CA ALA A 212 -3.37 -10.36 -24.03
C ALA A 212 -4.03 -10.63 -25.40
N GLY A 213 -3.28 -10.93 -26.46
CA GLY A 213 -3.83 -11.16 -27.80
C GLY A 213 -4.35 -9.90 -28.51
N LEU A 214 -3.98 -8.71 -28.04
CA LEU A 214 -4.35 -7.42 -28.62
C LEU A 214 -3.22 -6.92 -29.53
N GLU A 215 -3.51 -6.75 -30.82
CA GLU A 215 -2.52 -6.29 -31.82
C GLU A 215 -2.07 -4.84 -31.52
N PRO A 216 -0.79 -4.57 -31.20
CA PRO A 216 -0.30 -3.24 -30.80
C PRO A 216 -0.38 -2.17 -31.90
N ARG A 217 -0.52 -2.55 -33.17
CA ARG A 217 -0.83 -1.57 -34.25
C ARG A 217 -2.28 -1.07 -34.18
N ARG A 218 -3.17 -1.85 -33.57
CA ARG A 218 -4.59 -1.54 -33.41
C ARG A 218 -4.91 -1.02 -32.01
N TRP A 219 -4.28 -1.58 -30.99
CA TRP A 219 -4.55 -1.31 -29.58
C TRP A 219 -3.42 -0.52 -28.94
N GLY A 220 -3.79 0.39 -28.05
CA GLY A 220 -2.86 1.17 -27.24
C GLY A 220 -3.59 1.76 -26.06
N GLY A 221 -2.89 2.56 -25.26
CA GLY A 221 -3.53 3.22 -24.13
C GLY A 221 -2.56 3.90 -23.18
N LEU A 222 -3.14 4.49 -22.16
CA LEU A 222 -2.44 5.04 -21.00
C LEU A 222 -2.69 4.14 -19.80
N ALA A 223 -1.73 4.06 -18.90
CA ALA A 223 -1.82 3.39 -17.61
C ALA A 223 -1.33 4.35 -16.52
N MET A 224 -2.04 4.38 -15.40
CA MET A 224 -1.60 5.08 -14.19
C MET A 224 -1.99 4.30 -12.94
N GLY A 225 -1.06 4.13 -12.02
CA GLY A 225 -1.31 3.69 -10.65
C GLY A 225 -1.18 4.87 -9.68
N MET A 226 -2.15 5.04 -8.78
CA MET A 226 -2.14 6.11 -7.78
C MET A 226 -2.50 5.56 -6.40
N GLY A 227 -1.77 5.97 -5.36
CA GLY A 227 -2.11 5.70 -3.97
C GLY A 227 -3.24 6.61 -3.49
N LEU A 228 -4.44 6.07 -3.27
CA LEU A 228 -5.61 6.86 -2.92
C LEU A 228 -5.51 7.47 -1.51
N ASP A 229 -4.95 6.72 -0.54
CA ASP A 229 -4.75 7.20 0.83
C ASP A 229 -3.80 8.41 0.83
N ARG A 230 -2.66 8.29 0.14
CA ARG A 230 -1.69 9.40 0.00
C ARG A 230 -2.31 10.60 -0.71
N ALA A 231 -3.02 10.38 -1.81
CA ALA A 231 -3.71 11.44 -2.54
C ALA A 231 -4.72 12.19 -1.65
N LEU A 232 -5.49 11.46 -0.84
CA LEU A 232 -6.45 12.06 0.10
C LEU A 232 -5.75 12.81 1.24
N MET A 233 -4.67 12.23 1.78
CA MET A 233 -3.87 12.89 2.82
C MET A 233 -3.26 14.20 2.32
N LEU A 234 -2.72 14.23 1.09
CA LEU A 234 -2.23 15.45 0.45
C LEU A 234 -3.35 16.48 0.25
N ARG A 235 -4.50 16.04 -0.29
CA ARG A 235 -5.66 16.92 -0.55
C ARG A 235 -6.18 17.58 0.72
N LYS A 236 -6.24 16.84 1.82
CA LYS A 236 -6.79 17.34 3.10
C LYS A 236 -5.72 17.91 4.03
N GLY A 237 -4.44 17.63 3.82
CA GLY A 237 -3.38 17.98 4.78
C GLY A 237 -3.39 17.10 6.04
N ILE A 238 -3.63 15.80 5.87
CA ILE A 238 -3.61 14.80 6.96
C ILE A 238 -2.19 14.25 7.08
N ASP A 239 -1.66 14.21 8.30
CA ASP A 239 -0.27 13.84 8.63
C ASP A 239 -0.13 12.43 9.24
N ASP A 240 -1.26 11.73 9.47
CA ASP A 240 -1.29 10.37 9.98
C ASP A 240 -2.35 9.54 9.24
N ILE A 241 -1.89 8.57 8.46
CA ILE A 241 -2.73 7.68 7.64
C ILE A 241 -3.76 6.91 8.45
N ARG A 242 -3.50 6.65 9.75
CA ARG A 242 -4.41 5.93 10.63
C ARG A 242 -5.72 6.71 10.85
N LEU A 243 -5.69 8.04 10.68
CA LEU A 243 -6.88 8.89 10.77
C LEU A 243 -7.92 8.57 9.69
N LEU A 244 -7.52 8.07 8.52
CA LEU A 244 -8.45 7.70 7.44
C LEU A 244 -9.42 6.58 7.84
N ARG A 245 -9.07 5.80 8.86
CA ARG A 245 -9.86 4.66 9.35
C ARG A 245 -10.36 4.84 10.78
N SER A 246 -10.13 6.00 11.38
CA SER A 246 -10.43 6.23 12.80
C SER A 246 -11.93 6.04 13.10
N ALA A 247 -12.21 5.37 14.22
CA ALA A 247 -13.55 5.25 14.77
C ALA A 247 -14.01 6.52 15.52
N ASP A 248 -13.13 7.50 15.76
CA ASP A 248 -13.46 8.71 16.50
C ASP A 248 -14.47 9.58 15.72
N PRO A 249 -15.64 9.91 16.28
CA PRO A 249 -16.66 10.72 15.61
C PRO A 249 -16.16 12.09 15.12
N ARG A 250 -15.19 12.70 15.82
CA ARG A 250 -14.56 13.98 15.45
C ARG A 250 -13.70 13.86 14.20
N VAL A 251 -13.15 12.68 13.96
CA VAL A 251 -12.38 12.34 12.75
C VAL A 251 -13.33 11.93 11.63
N GLN A 252 -14.27 11.02 11.91
CA GLN A 252 -15.22 10.49 10.93
C GLN A 252 -16.05 11.57 10.24
N SER A 253 -16.54 12.55 11.01
CA SER A 253 -17.31 13.67 10.46
C SER A 253 -16.55 14.51 9.42
N GLN A 254 -15.21 14.49 9.45
CA GLN A 254 -14.35 15.18 8.47
C GLN A 254 -13.96 14.29 7.27
N MET A 255 -14.32 13.00 7.30
CA MET A 255 -14.07 12.04 6.23
C MET A 255 -15.25 11.91 5.26
N LEU A 256 -16.14 12.89 5.21
CA LEU A 256 -17.29 12.93 4.31
C LEU A 256 -17.16 13.99 3.21
N ASP A 257 -16.09 14.77 3.19
CA ASP A 257 -15.82 15.77 2.14
C ASP A 257 -14.31 15.94 1.88
N LEU A 258 -13.95 16.81 0.93
CA LEU A 258 -12.56 17.14 0.60
C LEU A 258 -12.09 18.45 1.24
N GLN A 259 -12.79 18.97 2.26
CA GLN A 259 -12.34 20.17 2.97
C GLN A 259 -11.02 19.91 3.70
N PRO A 260 -10.17 20.93 3.89
CA PRO A 260 -8.95 20.80 4.66
C PRO A 260 -9.20 20.21 6.05
N TRP A 261 -8.32 19.30 6.45
CA TRP A 261 -8.32 18.64 7.74
C TRP A 261 -8.21 19.65 8.88
N ARG A 262 -9.06 19.49 9.90
CA ARG A 262 -8.95 20.21 11.17
C ARG A 262 -8.43 19.25 12.21
N ALA A 263 -7.21 19.51 12.67
CA ALA A 263 -6.53 18.66 13.62
C ALA A 263 -7.39 18.41 14.87
N VAL A 264 -7.52 17.14 15.24
CA VAL A 264 -8.01 16.71 16.54
C VAL A 264 -6.82 16.56 17.50
N SER A 265 -7.02 16.81 18.79
CA SER A 265 -5.95 16.66 19.77
C SER A 265 -5.40 15.24 19.74
N LEU A 266 -4.10 15.10 19.44
CA LEU A 266 -3.41 13.81 19.52
C LEU A 266 -3.22 13.42 20.98
N MET A 267 -3.31 12.13 21.25
CA MET A 267 -3.01 11.56 22.57
C MET A 267 -1.50 11.40 22.74
N PRO A 268 -0.95 11.48 23.97
CA PRO A 268 0.49 11.36 24.16
C PRO A 268 1.00 9.96 23.76
N PRO A 269 2.08 9.86 22.97
CA PRO A 269 2.66 8.57 22.61
C PRO A 269 3.41 7.94 23.78
N MET A 270 3.43 6.61 23.84
CA MET A 270 4.20 5.82 24.79
C MET A 270 5.22 4.97 24.04
N ARG A 271 6.50 5.17 24.35
CA ARG A 271 7.60 4.42 23.73
C ARG A 271 7.98 3.21 24.57
N ARG A 272 8.23 2.08 23.92
CA ARG A 272 8.72 0.84 24.55
C ARG A 272 9.84 0.26 23.71
N ASP A 273 10.99 0.06 24.34
CA ASP A 273 12.12 -0.61 23.72
C ASP A 273 12.08 -2.10 24.10
N LEU A 274 12.38 -2.95 23.12
CA LEU A 274 12.38 -4.41 23.24
C LEU A 274 13.74 -4.92 22.78
N SER A 275 14.36 -5.78 23.59
CA SER A 275 15.51 -6.58 23.17
C SER A 275 14.98 -7.94 22.72
N LEU A 276 15.01 -8.19 21.41
CA LEU A 276 14.49 -9.42 20.82
C LEU A 276 15.65 -10.32 20.40
N VAL A 277 15.56 -11.61 20.70
CA VAL A 277 16.37 -12.62 20.03
C VAL A 277 15.57 -13.07 18.82
N CYS A 278 16.08 -12.84 17.63
CA CYS A 278 15.45 -13.20 16.36
C CYS A 278 16.49 -13.82 15.42
N ASP A 279 16.03 -14.42 14.33
CA ASP A 279 16.88 -14.70 13.17
C ASP A 279 17.65 -13.43 12.73
N SER A 280 18.95 -13.56 12.52
CA SER A 280 19.83 -12.44 12.11
C SER A 280 19.44 -11.80 10.78
N ALA A 281 18.69 -12.50 9.93
CA ALA A 281 18.15 -12.03 8.67
C ALA A 281 16.77 -11.35 8.80
N ALA A 282 16.22 -11.20 10.01
CA ALA A 282 14.93 -10.54 10.20
C ALA A 282 14.95 -9.08 9.74
N ASP A 283 14.04 -8.73 8.84
CA ASP A 283 13.82 -7.37 8.34
C ASP A 283 12.68 -6.65 9.05
N VAL A 284 12.69 -5.31 8.99
CA VAL A 284 11.74 -4.45 9.71
C VAL A 284 10.31 -4.62 9.20
N GLU A 285 10.13 -4.92 7.91
CA GLU A 285 8.82 -5.11 7.29
C GLU A 285 8.15 -6.39 7.80
N THR A 286 8.91 -7.48 7.92
CA THR A 286 8.45 -8.75 8.47
C THR A 286 8.16 -8.64 9.96
N LEU A 287 9.05 -8.00 10.73
CA LEU A 287 8.82 -7.71 12.15
C LEU A 287 7.60 -6.81 12.37
N GLY A 288 7.40 -5.81 11.50
CA GLY A 288 6.26 -4.92 11.50
C GLY A 288 4.93 -5.61 11.21
N ASP A 289 4.90 -6.49 10.20
CA ASP A 289 3.72 -7.31 9.87
C ASP A 289 3.36 -8.23 11.05
N ALA A 290 4.34 -8.94 11.61
CA ALA A 290 4.14 -9.81 12.76
C ALA A 290 3.68 -9.05 14.01
N ALA A 291 4.22 -7.86 14.28
CA ALA A 291 3.77 -6.99 15.36
C ALA A 291 2.30 -6.56 15.18
N ARG A 292 1.89 -6.19 13.96
CA ARG A 292 0.49 -5.84 13.66
C ARG A 292 -0.43 -7.04 13.85
N SER A 293 -0.07 -8.22 13.32
CA SER A 293 -0.83 -9.46 13.54
C SER A 293 -0.97 -9.78 15.03
N ALA A 294 0.10 -9.62 15.82
CA ALA A 294 0.08 -9.86 17.26
C ALA A 294 -0.85 -8.91 18.03
N LEU A 295 -0.99 -7.67 17.56
CA LEU A 295 -1.85 -6.65 18.16
C LEU A 295 -3.32 -6.81 17.78
N GLY A 296 -3.64 -7.46 16.64
CA GLY A 296 -5.01 -7.71 16.20
C GLY A 296 -5.83 -6.42 16.13
N ASP A 297 -6.98 -6.39 16.81
CA ASP A 297 -7.85 -5.20 16.87
C ASP A 297 -7.15 -3.94 17.43
N SER A 298 -6.06 -4.11 18.18
CA SER A 298 -5.27 -2.99 18.71
C SER A 298 -4.14 -2.53 17.77
N ALA A 299 -4.03 -3.06 16.55
CA ALA A 299 -2.94 -2.72 15.63
C ALA A 299 -2.90 -1.23 15.26
N GLU A 300 -4.04 -0.54 15.27
CA GLU A 300 -4.15 0.91 15.03
C GLU A 300 -3.42 1.77 16.08
N VAL A 301 -3.19 1.22 17.28
CA VAL A 301 -2.44 1.88 18.35
C VAL A 301 -0.94 1.93 18.03
N LEU A 302 -0.43 1.03 17.19
CA LEU A 302 0.98 1.03 16.80
C LEU A 302 1.25 2.16 15.80
N ALA A 303 1.83 3.25 16.30
CA ALA A 303 2.12 4.45 15.53
C ALA A 303 3.44 4.37 14.76
N SER A 304 4.44 3.74 15.36
CA SER A 304 5.68 3.40 14.65
C SER A 304 6.34 2.15 15.24
N LEU A 305 7.12 1.47 14.40
CA LEU A 305 8.05 0.41 14.78
C LEU A 305 9.40 0.68 14.11
N GLU A 306 10.44 0.78 14.92
CA GLU A 306 11.79 1.13 14.48
C GLU A 306 12.81 0.10 14.96
N VAL A 307 13.65 -0.41 14.07
CA VAL A 307 14.83 -1.20 14.46
C VAL A 307 15.97 -0.23 14.78
N LEU A 308 16.34 -0.12 16.05
CA LEU A 308 17.40 0.77 16.53
C LEU A 308 18.78 0.14 16.37
N ALA A 309 18.87 -1.18 16.53
CA ALA A 309 20.11 -1.93 16.32
C ALA A 309 19.77 -3.39 15.98
N ASN A 310 20.61 -4.01 15.15
CA ASN A 310 20.64 -5.45 14.91
C ASN A 310 22.07 -5.92 15.19
N THR A 311 22.28 -6.66 16.27
CA THR A 311 23.61 -7.10 16.70
C THR A 311 23.70 -8.63 16.61
N PRO A 312 24.39 -9.18 15.59
CA PRO A 312 24.60 -10.61 15.46
C PRO A 312 25.28 -11.22 16.69
N LEU A 313 25.03 -12.51 16.95
CA LEU A 313 25.65 -13.23 18.07
C LEU A 313 27.18 -13.05 18.14
N ALA A 314 27.86 -13.06 16.99
CA ALA A 314 29.31 -12.92 16.89
C ALA A 314 29.84 -11.55 17.37
N GLU A 315 28.99 -10.53 17.38
CA GLU A 315 29.32 -9.15 17.79
C GLU A 315 28.82 -8.84 19.22
N LEU A 316 28.08 -9.77 19.83
CA LEU A 316 27.47 -9.58 21.14
C LEU A 316 28.45 -9.95 22.27
N PRO A 317 28.51 -9.21 23.39
CA PRO A 317 29.32 -9.61 24.54
C PRO A 317 28.90 -11.00 25.06
N ALA A 318 29.87 -11.87 25.36
CA ALA A 318 29.61 -13.26 25.75
C ALA A 318 28.64 -13.41 26.95
N ALA A 319 28.71 -12.49 27.92
CA ALA A 319 27.78 -12.46 29.05
C ALA A 319 26.33 -12.17 28.62
N ALA A 320 26.13 -11.27 27.66
CA ALA A 320 24.80 -10.96 27.13
C ALA A 320 24.27 -12.12 26.28
N ALA A 321 25.12 -12.75 25.46
CA ALA A 321 24.74 -13.90 24.64
C ALA A 321 24.28 -15.08 25.51
N THR A 322 25.02 -15.36 26.59
CA THR A 322 24.68 -16.39 27.57
C THR A 322 23.37 -16.08 28.29
N ARG A 323 23.19 -14.82 28.72
CA ARG A 323 21.97 -14.37 29.41
C ARG A 323 20.72 -14.49 28.53
N LEU A 324 20.84 -14.21 27.23
CA LEU A 324 19.75 -14.28 26.27
C LEU A 324 19.53 -15.70 25.73
N GLY A 325 20.47 -16.63 25.96
CA GLY A 325 20.40 -18.00 25.45
C GLY A 325 20.45 -18.08 23.92
N MET A 326 21.19 -17.17 23.29
CA MET A 326 21.28 -17.08 21.83
C MET A 326 22.10 -18.24 21.23
N VAL A 327 21.70 -18.68 20.04
CA VAL A 327 22.41 -19.69 19.23
C VAL A 327 22.87 -19.12 17.89
N ASP A 328 23.74 -19.85 17.20
CA ASP A 328 24.26 -19.46 15.89
C ASP A 328 23.13 -19.16 14.89
N GLY A 329 23.29 -18.08 14.12
CA GLY A 329 22.28 -17.58 13.19
C GLY A 329 21.31 -16.56 13.79
N GLN A 330 21.33 -16.34 15.11
CA GLN A 330 20.51 -15.33 15.77
C GLN A 330 21.22 -13.99 15.97
N ALA A 331 20.43 -12.94 16.11
CA ALA A 331 20.86 -11.61 16.50
C ALA A 331 19.98 -11.05 17.62
N ASN A 332 20.55 -10.12 18.39
CA ASN A 332 19.79 -9.28 19.30
C ASN A 332 19.32 -8.04 18.54
N VAL A 333 18.02 -7.97 18.28
CA VAL A 333 17.36 -6.85 17.62
C VAL A 333 16.78 -5.92 18.68
N LEU A 334 17.33 -4.72 18.80
CA LEU A 334 16.77 -3.66 19.62
C LEU A 334 15.70 -2.92 18.83
N LEU A 335 14.46 -3.05 19.25
CA LEU A 335 13.29 -2.55 18.56
C LEU A 335 12.55 -1.53 19.43
N ARG A 336 12.09 -0.43 18.85
CA ARG A 336 11.27 0.59 19.51
C ARG A 336 9.86 0.57 18.96
N LEU A 337 8.90 0.37 19.85
CA LEU A 337 7.47 0.56 19.59
C LEU A 337 7.05 1.94 20.06
N THR A 338 6.41 2.70 19.19
CA THR A 338 5.65 3.90 19.57
C THR A 338 4.16 3.56 19.57
N LEU A 339 3.56 3.51 20.75
CA LEU A 339 2.14 3.24 20.95
C LEU A 339 1.39 4.55 21.16
N GLN A 340 0.40 4.84 20.32
CA GLN A 340 -0.40 6.05 20.39
C GLN A 340 -1.80 5.76 19.83
N ALA A 341 -2.78 5.64 20.72
CA ALA A 341 -4.18 5.60 20.31
C ALA A 341 -4.63 6.99 19.81
N LEU A 342 -5.59 7.01 18.89
CA LEU A 342 -6.06 8.26 18.28
C LEU A 342 -7.18 8.93 19.10
N ASP A 343 -7.89 8.15 19.92
CA ASP A 343 -9.14 8.53 20.58
C ASP A 343 -9.00 8.68 22.10
N ARG A 344 -7.98 8.05 22.70
CA ARG A 344 -7.77 8.04 24.17
C ARG A 344 -6.30 7.98 24.58
N THR A 345 -6.00 8.45 25.78
CA THR A 345 -4.69 8.25 26.41
C THR A 345 -4.53 6.78 26.81
N LEU A 346 -3.40 6.18 26.45
CA LEU A 346 -3.02 4.84 26.92
C LEU A 346 -2.54 4.90 28.36
N THR A 347 -2.93 3.91 29.16
CA THR A 347 -2.32 3.68 30.47
C THR A 347 -0.99 2.95 30.34
N VAL A 348 -0.14 3.06 31.36
CA VAL A 348 1.13 2.32 31.43
C VAL A 348 0.89 0.80 31.37
N ALA A 349 -0.14 0.31 32.05
CA ALA A 349 -0.48 -1.11 32.06
C ALA A 349 -0.88 -1.62 30.66
N GLU A 350 -1.72 -0.87 29.94
CA GLU A 350 -2.10 -1.21 28.57
C GLU A 350 -0.89 -1.19 27.63
N ALA A 351 -0.06 -0.14 27.68
CA ALA A 351 1.13 -0.06 26.84
C ALA A 351 2.10 -1.22 27.10
N ASN A 352 2.26 -1.64 28.36
CA ASN A 352 3.08 -2.80 28.72
C ASN A 352 2.48 -4.12 28.22
N SER A 353 1.16 -4.29 28.34
CA SER A 353 0.47 -5.47 27.81
C SER A 353 0.58 -5.59 26.29
N LEU A 354 0.38 -4.48 25.56
CA LEU A 354 0.55 -4.44 24.10
C LEU A 354 2.01 -4.72 23.70
N ARG A 355 2.98 -4.15 24.41
CA ARG A 355 4.41 -4.45 24.23
C ARG A 355 4.66 -5.95 24.39
N ASP A 356 4.15 -6.57 25.45
CA ASP A 356 4.41 -7.98 25.75
C ASP A 356 3.78 -8.93 24.73
N ARG A 357 2.61 -8.58 24.20
CA ARG A 357 2.02 -9.30 23.05
C ARG A 357 2.94 -9.26 21.84
N VAL A 358 3.48 -8.10 21.50
CA VAL A 358 4.46 -7.96 20.41
C VAL A 358 5.73 -8.72 20.72
N TYR A 359 6.27 -8.60 21.94
CA TYR A 359 7.46 -9.34 22.37
C TYR A 359 7.29 -10.84 22.19
N LEU A 360 6.20 -11.41 22.69
CA LEU A 360 5.94 -12.85 22.62
C LEU A 360 5.77 -13.35 21.18
N ALA A 361 5.31 -12.49 20.27
CA ALA A 361 5.16 -12.85 18.86
C ALA A 361 6.47 -12.77 18.08
N LEU A 362 7.39 -11.88 18.46
CA LEU A 362 8.64 -11.64 17.72
C LEU A 362 9.87 -12.33 18.33
N HIS A 363 9.87 -12.60 19.64
CA HIS A 363 11.02 -13.14 20.35
C HIS A 363 11.11 -14.65 20.20
N GLU A 364 12.22 -15.14 19.65
CA GLU A 364 12.52 -16.55 19.41
C GLU A 364 13.48 -17.14 20.45
N GLY A 365 14.02 -16.32 21.35
CA GLY A 365 14.92 -16.75 22.41
C GLY A 365 14.22 -17.53 23.53
N PRO A 366 14.98 -18.34 24.30
CA PRO A 366 14.44 -19.16 25.38
C PRO A 366 14.10 -18.34 26.65
N VAL A 367 14.69 -17.15 26.81
CA VAL A 367 14.55 -16.32 28.02
C VAL A 367 13.55 -15.19 27.75
N LYS A 368 12.41 -15.22 28.45
CA LYS A 368 11.34 -14.22 28.28
C LYS A 368 11.53 -13.04 29.24
N GLU A 369 11.53 -11.83 28.69
CA GLU A 369 11.56 -10.56 29.44
C GLU A 369 10.20 -9.86 29.31
N LEU A 370 9.23 -10.28 30.13
CA LEU A 370 7.89 -9.67 30.19
C LEU A 370 7.85 -8.55 31.24
N ILE A 371 7.07 -7.50 30.99
CA ILE A 371 6.99 -6.30 31.84
C ILE A 371 5.55 -5.95 32.26
N ALA A 372 4.55 -6.62 31.68
CA ALA A 372 3.20 -6.67 32.21
C ALA A 372 3.21 -7.66 33.37
N GLY A 373 2.87 -7.16 34.57
CA GLY A 373 2.81 -7.95 35.80
C GLY A 373 1.69 -8.98 35.80
#